data_AF-A0A7C0XYX6-F1
#
_entry.id   AF-A0A7C0XYX6-F1
#
_cell.length_a   1.000
_cell.length_b   1.000
_cell.length_c   1.000
_cell.angle_alpha   90.00
_cell.angle_beta   90.00
_cell.angle_gamma   90.00
#
_symmetry.space_group_name_H-M   'P 1'
#
loop_
_entity.id
_entity.type
_entity.pdbx_description
1 polymer ?
#
loop_
_entity_poly.entity_id
_entity_poly.type
_entity_poly.pdbx_seq_one_letter_code
_entity_poly.pdbx_strand_id
1 'polypeptide(L)' 'MDNRPGCLSGLIKLAFLNWIFDWLQDRFGFGRGLSCTGCGCGVILLILFLLLSCSVITGTDWFRLGF' A
#
# COMPACT_ATOMS: atom_id res chain seq x y z
N MET A 1 12.03 -24.02 2.48
CA MET A 1 12.36 -22.90 1.57
C MET A 1 11.72 -21.65 2.13
N ASP A 2 12.41 -21.02 3.09
CA ASP A 2 11.98 -19.77 3.73
C ASP A 2 12.24 -18.58 2.79
N ASN A 3 11.38 -18.41 1.79
CA ASN A 3 11.38 -17.28 0.86
C ASN A 3 10.58 -16.08 1.41
N ARG A 4 10.58 -15.89 2.72
CA ARG A 4 9.94 -14.71 3.34
C ARG A 4 10.87 -13.51 3.10
N PRO A 5 10.40 -12.46 2.39
CA PRO A 5 11.19 -11.26 2.18
C PRO A 5 11.60 -10.69 3.55
N GLY A 6 12.89 -10.39 3.72
CA GLY A 6 13.35 -9.78 4.98
C GLY A 6 12.96 -8.30 5.12
N CYS A 7 13.27 -7.73 6.28
CA CYS A 7 12.78 -6.42 6.73
C CYS A 7 13.03 -5.29 5.72
N LEU A 8 14.23 -5.25 5.10
CA LEU A 8 14.57 -4.22 4.11
C LEU A 8 13.76 -4.36 2.82
N SER A 9 13.51 -5.59 2.38
CA SER A 9 12.65 -5.90 1.23
C SER A 9 11.20 -5.51 1.50
N GLY A 10 10.71 -5.77 2.71
CA GLY A 10 9.40 -5.31 3.16
C GLY A 10 9.28 -3.79 3.18
N LEU A 11 10.26 -3.08 3.75
CA LEU A 11 10.28 -1.62 3.80
C LEU A 11 10.22 -0.99 2.40
N ILE A 12 10.98 -1.53 1.45
CA ILE A 12 10.98 -1.06 0.05
C ILE A 12 9.61 -1.30 -0.60
N LYS A 13 9.00 -2.48 -0.39
CA LYS A 13 7.64 -2.76 -0.90
C LYS A 13 6.61 -1.81 -0.32
N LEU A 14 6.67 -1.56 1.00
CA LEU A 14 5.78 -0.62 1.68
C LEU A 14 5.99 0.81 1.16
N ALA A 15 7.22 1.27 0.99
CA ALA A 15 7.52 2.61 0.47
C ALA A 15 7.04 2.79 -0.98
N PHE A 16 7.26 1.79 -1.84
CA PHE A 16 6.79 1.82 -3.23
C PHE A 16 5.25 1.77 -3.32
N LEU A 17 4.62 0.95 -2.48
CA LEU A 17 3.16 0.89 -2.37
C LEU A 17 2.60 2.25 -1.93
N ASN A 18 3.19 2.85 -0.89
CA ASN A 18 2.76 4.15 -0.38
C ASN A 18 2.89 5.24 -1.46
N TRP A 19 4.00 5.27 -2.20
CA TRP A 19 4.21 6.22 -3.30
C TRP A 19 3.20 6.07 -4.44
N ILE A 20 2.90 4.83 -4.87
CA ILE A 20 1.87 4.56 -5.88
C ILE A 20 0.50 5.02 -5.40
N PHE A 21 0.14 4.69 -4.16
CA PHE A 21 -1.16 5.02 -3.62
C PHE A 21 -1.30 6.52 -3.37
N ASP A 22 -0.26 7.21 -2.91
CA ASP A 22 -0.25 8.67 -2.77
C ASP A 22 -0.46 9.36 -4.12
N TRP A 23 0.22 8.90 -5.18
CA TRP A 23 -0.01 9.39 -6.55
C TRP A 23 -1.44 9.11 -7.04
N LEU A 24 -1.94 7.90 -6.80
CA LEU A 24 -3.27 7.49 -7.24
C LEU A 24 -4.37 8.22 -6.46
N GLN A 25 -4.13 8.51 -5.18
CA GLN A 25 -5.02 9.24 -4.30
C GLN A 25 -4.95 10.76 -4.53
N ASP A 26 -3.83 11.34 -4.97
CA ASP A 26 -3.75 12.73 -5.43
C ASP A 26 -4.50 12.94 -6.76
N ARG A 27 -4.47 11.93 -7.64
CA ARG A 27 -5.10 11.97 -8.97
C ARG A 27 -6.59 11.57 -8.96
N PHE A 28 -6.98 10.58 -8.16
CA PHE A 28 -8.34 10.01 -8.12
C PHE A 28 -9.02 10.05 -6.74
N GLY A 29 -8.29 10.43 -5.69
CA GLY A 29 -8.78 10.44 -4.32
C GLY A 29 -9.59 11.68 -3.95
N PHE A 30 -9.96 11.73 -2.67
CA PHE A 30 -10.97 12.60 -2.07
C PHE A 30 -10.99 14.03 -2.63
N GLY A 31 -12.13 14.43 -3.19
CA GLY A 31 -12.42 15.84 -3.51
C GLY A 31 -12.06 16.32 -4.93
N ARG A 32 -11.55 15.47 -5.84
CA ARG A 32 -11.17 15.88 -7.21
C ARG A 32 -12.10 15.45 -8.35
N GLY A 33 -13.37 15.11 -8.08
CA GLY A 33 -14.32 14.71 -9.13
C GLY A 33 -15.77 15.03 -8.82
N LEU A 34 -16.54 15.31 -9.88
CA LEU A 34 -17.97 15.60 -9.87
C LEU A 34 -18.74 14.46 -9.16
N SER A 35 -19.23 14.74 -7.95
CA SER A 35 -20.31 14.07 -7.19
C SER A 35 -20.29 12.56 -6.88
N CYS A 36 -19.53 11.68 -7.56
CA CYS A 36 -19.52 10.23 -7.26
C CYS A 36 -18.12 9.60 -7.09
N THR A 37 -17.07 10.19 -7.66
CA THR A 37 -15.70 9.67 -7.59
C THR A 37 -14.95 10.09 -6.32
N GLY A 38 -15.38 11.15 -5.64
CA GLY A 38 -14.68 11.68 -4.47
C GLY A 38 -14.85 10.90 -3.16
N CYS A 39 -16.00 10.23 -2.95
CA CYS A 39 -16.28 9.51 -1.69
C CYS A 39 -16.19 7.98 -1.86
N GLY A 40 -16.63 7.43 -3.00
CA GLY A 40 -16.56 5.98 -3.27
C GLY A 40 -15.19 5.50 -3.74
N CYS A 41 -14.61 6.16 -4.74
CA CYS A 41 -13.34 5.74 -5.35
C CYS A 41 -12.16 5.90 -4.38
N GLY A 42 -12.16 6.98 -3.59
CA GLY A 42 -11.18 7.21 -2.53
C GLY A 42 -11.21 6.13 -1.44
N VAL A 43 -12.41 5.71 -0.99
CA VAL A 43 -12.56 4.65 0.03
C VAL A 43 -12.12 3.29 -0.49
N ILE A 44 -12.43 2.96 -1.75
CA ILE A 44 -12.00 1.71 -2.40
C ILE A 44 -10.47 1.64 -2.47
N LEU A 45 -9.82 2.74 -2.87
CA LEU A 45 -8.36 2.84 -2.89
C LEU A 45 -7.76 2.68 -1.49
N LEU A 46 -8.38 3.28 -0.48
CA LEU A 46 -7.93 3.17 0.91
C LEU A 46 -8.01 1.72 1.43
N ILE A 47 -9.10 1.02 1.14
CA ILE A 47 -9.28 -0.40 1.50
C ILE A 47 -8.25 -1.27 0.79
N LEU A 48 -8.04 -1.04 -0.52
CA LEU A 48 -7.06 -1.77 -1.30
C LEU A 48 -5.63 -1.56 -0.75
N PHE A 49 -5.28 -0.31 -0.42
CA PHE A 49 -4.00 0.02 0.22
C PHE A 49 -3.80 -0.72 1.54
N LEU A 50 -4.84 -0.76 2.38
CA LEU A 50 -4.81 -1.41 3.68
C LEU A 50 -4.58 -2.93 3.53
N LEU A 51 -5.28 -3.57 2.59
CA LEU A 51 -5.13 -4.99 2.29
C LEU A 51 -3.73 -5.34 1.79
N LEU A 52 -3.19 -4.56 0.84
CA LEU A 52 -1.83 -4.79 0.36
C LEU A 52 -0.78 -4.50 1.44
N SER A 53 -0.97 -3.45 2.23
CA SER A 53 -0.07 -3.11 3.34
C SER A 53 -0.06 -4.21 4.39
N CYS A 54 -1.23 -4.69 4.83
CA CYS A 54 -1.34 -5.84 5.72
C CYS A 54 -0.67 -7.08 5.13
N SER A 55 -0.89 -7.38 3.84
CA SER A 55 -0.27 -8.52 3.18
C SER A 55 1.26 -8.44 3.17
N VAL A 56 1.84 -7.26 2.94
CA VAL A 56 3.29 -7.05 2.99
C VAL A 56 3.79 -7.17 4.43
N ILE A 57 3.09 -6.59 5.41
CA ILE A 57 3.47 -6.64 6.82
C ILE A 57 3.44 -8.07 7.37
N THR A 58 2.41 -8.86 7.06
CA THR A 58 2.29 -10.26 7.50
C THR A 58 3.19 -11.21 6.71
N GLY A 59 3.60 -10.80 5.50
CA GLY A 59 4.48 -11.56 4.62
C GLY A 59 5.97 -11.33 4.88
N THR A 60 6.35 -10.28 5.63
CA THR A 60 7.73 -9.87 5.87
C THR A 60 8.23 -10.37 7.23
N ASP A 61 9.45 -10.90 7.28
CA ASP A 61 10.13 -11.24 8.52
C ASP A 61 10.85 -10.03 9.12
N TRP A 62 10.18 -9.33 10.02
CA TRP A 62 10.67 -8.10 10.66
C TRP A 62 11.93 -8.29 11.52
N PHE A 63 12.14 -9.51 12.03
CA PHE A 63 13.32 -9.88 12.81
C PHE A 63 14.54 -10.23 11.94
N ARG A 64 14.36 -10.34 10.61
CA ARG A 64 15.43 -10.65 9.66
C ARG A 64 15.81 -9.37 8.93
N LEU A 65 16.88 -8.71 9.38
CA LEU A 65 17.38 -7.45 8.81
C LEU A 65 18.01 -7.59 7.40
N GLY A 66 18.16 -8.82 6.90
CA GLY A 66 18.72 -9.15 5.57
C GLY A 66 17.67 -9.33 4.48
N PHE A 67 18.10 -9.74 3.28
CA PHE A 67 17.21 -10.03 2.14
C PHE A 67 16.53 -11.41 2.26
#